data_AF-A0A059G6M7-F1
#
_entry.id   AF-A0A059G6M7-F1
#
_cell.length_a   1.000
_cell.length_b   1.000
_cell.length_c   1.000
_cell.angle_alpha   90.00
_cell.angle_beta   90.00
_cell.angle_gamma   90.00
#
_symmetry.space_group_name_H-M   'P 1'
#
loop_
_entity.id
_entity.type
_entity.pdbx_description
1 polymer ?
#
loop_
_entity_poly.entity_id
_entity_poly.type
_entity_poly.pdbx_seq_one_letter_code
_entity_poly.pdbx_strand_id
1 'polypeptide(L)'
;MIAEIQHYAGGLGVAASAMAIGAGWVVAIASPNCSFDKLDGSRADRHVRELLHATAVPIAGIMLAAMAFFAIATSWAATVTAALAAFGFFSTRLMLAPKEGKNPKGVRTSRKDQRAVSVSLSLMFMLIAVIAGILGLIGI
;
A
#
# COMPACT_ATOMS: atom_id res chain seq x y z
N MET A 1 -7.69 27.76 18.81
CA MET A 1 -6.82 26.63 19.19
C MET A 1 -7.30 25.30 18.60
N ILE A 2 -8.55 24.87 18.84
CA ILE A 2 -9.06 23.59 18.29
C ILE A 2 -9.07 23.59 16.75
N ALA A 3 -9.55 24.65 16.11
CA ALA A 3 -9.57 24.78 14.65
C ALA A 3 -8.16 24.71 14.02
N GLU A 4 -7.17 25.33 14.66
CA GLU A 4 -5.77 25.25 14.22
C GLU A 4 -5.24 23.82 14.28
N ILE A 5 -5.50 23.10 15.38
CA ILE A 5 -5.11 21.70 15.53
C ILE A 5 -5.74 20.83 14.44
N GLN A 6 -7.03 21.04 14.15
CA GLN A 6 -7.74 20.32 13.08
C GLN A 6 -7.14 20.62 11.70
N HIS A 7 -6.78 21.87 11.44
CA HIS A 7 -6.15 22.27 10.18
C HIS A 7 -4.78 21.62 9.98
N TYR A 8 -3.89 21.70 10.97
CA TYR A 8 -2.58 21.06 10.91
C TYR A 8 -2.68 19.54 10.83
N ALA A 9 -3.61 18.93 11.58
CA ALA A 9 -3.87 17.49 11.50
C ALA A 9 -4.34 17.08 10.10
N GLY A 10 -5.25 17.83 9.48
CA GLY A 10 -5.70 17.58 8.11
C GLY A 10 -4.54 17.60 7.12
N GLY A 11 -3.67 18.62 7.21
CA GLY A 11 -2.47 18.73 6.39
C GLY A 11 -1.49 17.57 6.57
N LEU A 12 -1.27 17.12 7.81
CA LEU A 12 -0.43 15.96 8.12
C LEU A 12 -1.05 14.65 7.59
N GLY A 13 -2.38 14.52 7.66
CA GLY A 13 -3.11 13.39 7.08
C GLY A 13 -2.92 13.31 5.57
N VAL A 14 -3.08 14.42 4.87
CA VAL A 14 -2.83 14.53 3.41
C VAL A 14 -1.38 14.20 3.09
N ALA A 15 -0.42 14.73 3.83
CA ALA A 15 1.01 14.45 3.62
C ALA A 15 1.33 12.96 3.81
N ALA A 16 0.76 12.33 4.84
CA ALA A 16 0.91 10.90 5.07
C ALA A 16 0.29 10.07 3.92
N SER A 17 -0.91 10.42 3.45
CA SER A 17 -1.51 9.78 2.27
C SER A 17 -0.65 9.96 1.02
N ALA A 18 -0.10 11.15 0.77
CA ALA A 18 0.79 11.39 -0.36
C ALA A 18 2.06 10.54 -0.30
N MET A 19 2.66 10.39 0.88
CA MET A 19 3.80 9.49 1.08
C MET A 19 3.45 8.03 0.81
N ALA A 20 2.30 7.56 1.30
CA ALA A 20 1.83 6.19 1.07
C ALA A 20 1.56 5.92 -0.43
N ILE A 21 0.96 6.89 -1.14
CA ILE A 21 0.73 6.82 -2.59
C ILE A 21 2.06 6.75 -3.33
N GLY A 22 3.02 7.62 -3.00
CA GLY A 22 4.35 7.62 -3.61
C GLY A 22 5.09 6.31 -3.38
N ALA A 23 5.10 5.80 -2.14
CA ALA A 23 5.70 4.51 -1.81
C ALA A 23 5.01 3.35 -2.57
N GLY A 24 3.68 3.36 -2.65
CA GLY A 24 2.91 2.39 -3.43
C GLY A 24 3.30 2.43 -4.91
N TRP A 25 3.39 3.61 -5.51
CA TRP A 25 3.76 3.78 -6.92
C TRP A 25 5.15 3.22 -7.21
N VAL A 26 6.13 3.53 -6.35
CA VAL A 26 7.50 3.02 -6.50
C VAL A 26 7.50 1.50 -6.51
N VAL A 27 6.79 0.87 -5.57
CA VAL A 27 6.81 -0.59 -5.41
C VAL A 27 5.99 -1.33 -6.48
N ALA A 28 4.85 -0.76 -6.90
CA ALA A 28 3.93 -1.42 -7.81
C ALA A 28 4.24 -1.16 -9.29
N ILE A 29 4.92 -0.05 -9.62
CA ILE A 29 5.12 0.40 -11.01
C ILE A 29 6.61 0.60 -11.33
N ALA A 30 7.32 1.44 -10.57
CA ALA A 30 8.70 1.79 -10.90
C ALA A 30 9.66 0.60 -10.72
N SER A 31 9.60 -0.07 -9.57
CA SER A 31 10.53 -1.18 -9.28
C SER A 31 10.31 -2.41 -10.14
N PRO A 32 9.09 -2.85 -10.51
CA PRO A 32 8.94 -3.91 -11.49
C PRO A 32 9.55 -3.53 -12.84
N ASN A 33 9.30 -2.32 -13.35
CA ASN A 33 9.84 -1.88 -14.64
C ASN A 33 11.38 -1.94 -14.66
N CYS A 34 12.03 -1.42 -13.62
CA CYS A 34 13.49 -1.47 -13.49
C CYS A 34 14.02 -2.91 -13.27
N SER A 35 13.24 -3.78 -12.65
CA SER A 35 13.64 -5.16 -12.37
C SER A 35 13.59 -6.03 -13.63
N PHE A 36 12.55 -5.89 -14.47
CA PHE A 36 12.46 -6.66 -15.73
C PHE A 36 13.46 -6.21 -16.79
N ASP A 37 13.97 -4.98 -16.67
CA ASP A 37 15.01 -4.47 -17.56
C ASP A 37 16.40 -5.05 -17.25
N LYS A 38 16.68 -5.34 -15.97
CA LYS A 38 18.02 -5.75 -15.49
C LYS A 38 18.14 -7.20 -15.04
N LEU A 39 17.04 -7.89 -14.78
CA LEU A 39 17.03 -9.25 -14.26
C LEU A 39 16.26 -10.19 -15.18
N ASP A 40 16.69 -11.46 -15.21
CA ASP A 40 15.90 -12.52 -15.82
C ASP A 40 14.50 -12.56 -15.23
N GLY A 41 13.48 -12.82 -16.06
CA GLY A 41 12.07 -12.70 -15.66
C GLY A 41 11.70 -13.46 -14.37
N SER A 42 12.30 -14.63 -14.14
CA SER A 42 12.06 -15.41 -12.90
C SER A 42 12.68 -14.77 -11.64
N ARG A 43 13.81 -14.08 -11.77
CA ARG A 43 14.49 -13.35 -10.69
C ARG A 43 13.79 -12.03 -10.42
N ALA A 44 13.39 -11.31 -11.47
CA ALA A 44 12.57 -10.10 -11.37
C ALA A 44 11.23 -10.37 -10.67
N ASP A 45 10.52 -11.44 -11.04
CA ASP A 45 9.26 -11.84 -10.40
C ASP A 45 9.42 -12.09 -8.89
N ARG A 46 10.50 -12.76 -8.50
CA ARG A 46 10.80 -13.01 -7.08
C ARG A 46 11.10 -11.72 -6.33
N HIS A 47 11.93 -10.85 -6.91
CA HIS A 47 12.29 -9.56 -6.32
C HIS A 47 11.06 -8.67 -6.09
N VAL A 48 10.19 -8.53 -7.10
CA VAL A 48 8.97 -7.71 -6.98
C VAL A 48 8.03 -8.23 -5.89
N ARG A 49 7.88 -9.56 -5.78
CA ARG A 49 7.04 -10.16 -4.74
C ARG A 49 7.60 -9.92 -3.33
N GLU A 50 8.91 -10.09 -3.16
CA GLU A 50 9.59 -9.85 -1.88
C GLU A 50 9.51 -8.37 -1.49
N LEU A 51 9.67 -7.47 -2.47
CA LEU A 51 9.53 -6.03 -2.26
C LEU A 51 8.10 -5.67 -1.83
N LEU A 52 7.07 -6.11 -2.56
CA LEU A 52 5.66 -5.88 -2.21
C LEU A 52 5.33 -6.40 -0.80
N HIS A 53 5.82 -7.57 -0.45
CA HIS A 53 5.62 -8.14 0.88
C HIS A 53 6.33 -7.33 1.98
N ALA A 54 7.56 -6.87 1.73
CA ALA A 54 8.35 -6.10 2.68
C ALA A 54 7.77 -4.69 2.92
N THR A 55 7.23 -4.05 1.88
CA THR A 55 6.73 -2.67 1.95
C THR A 55 5.26 -2.56 2.34
N ALA A 56 4.49 -3.66 2.26
CA ALA A 56 3.07 -3.66 2.61
C ALA A 56 2.80 -3.16 4.05
N VAL A 57 3.63 -3.53 5.02
CA VAL A 57 3.47 -3.11 6.42
C VAL A 57 3.83 -1.64 6.64
N PRO A 58 4.99 -1.15 6.18
CA PRO A 58 5.28 0.28 6.21
C PRO A 58 4.17 1.14 5.60
N ILE A 59 3.68 0.77 4.41
CA ILE A 59 2.63 1.54 3.72
C ILE A 59 1.31 1.49 4.50
N ALA A 60 0.93 0.32 5.04
CA ALA A 60 -0.23 0.22 5.91
C ALA A 60 -0.09 1.09 7.18
N GLY A 61 1.10 1.13 7.78
CA GLY A 61 1.41 1.97 8.93
C GLY A 61 1.28 3.47 8.63
N ILE A 62 1.76 3.91 7.47
CA ILE A 62 1.60 5.30 7.02
C ILE A 62 0.12 5.63 6.82
N MET A 63 -0.67 4.72 6.25
CA MET A 63 -2.12 4.92 6.11
C MET A 63 -2.87 4.92 7.45
N LEU A 64 -2.43 4.15 8.46
CA LEU A 64 -2.96 4.24 9.82
C LEU A 64 -2.63 5.58 10.48
N ALA A 65 -1.43 6.11 10.25
CA ALA A 65 -1.10 7.46 10.70
C ALA A 65 -1.99 8.52 10.02
N ALA A 66 -2.21 8.39 8.70
CA ALA A 66 -3.13 9.25 7.96
C ALA A 66 -4.56 9.18 8.53
N MET A 67 -5.06 7.97 8.82
CA MET A 67 -6.36 7.76 9.48
C MET A 67 -6.44 8.48 10.84
N ALA A 68 -5.42 8.38 11.69
CA ALA A 68 -5.39 9.05 12.98
C ALA A 68 -5.43 10.59 12.83
N PHE A 69 -4.68 11.13 11.86
CA PHE A 69 -4.67 12.55 11.56
C PHE A 69 -6.01 13.05 10.99
N PHE A 70 -6.64 12.30 10.09
CA PHE A 70 -7.98 12.64 9.58
C PHE A 70 -9.06 12.55 10.65
N ALA A 71 -8.95 11.62 11.60
CA ALA A 71 -9.88 11.52 12.73
C ALA A 71 -9.77 12.75 13.64
N ILE A 72 -8.54 13.22 13.92
CA ILE A 72 -8.31 14.47 14.67
C ILE A 72 -8.84 15.68 13.89
N ALA A 73 -8.69 15.69 12.57
CA ALA A 73 -9.20 16.73 11.68
C ALA A 73 -10.73 16.68 11.49
N THR A 74 -11.43 15.68 12.04
CA THR A 74 -12.88 15.45 11.92
C THR A 74 -13.38 15.18 10.49
N SER A 75 -12.48 14.78 9.59
CA SER A 75 -12.81 14.35 8.22
C SER A 75 -13.13 12.86 8.21
N TRP A 76 -14.38 12.52 8.48
CA TRP A 76 -14.82 11.15 8.69
C TRP A 76 -14.72 10.28 7.43
N ALA A 77 -15.00 10.83 6.23
CA ALA A 77 -14.89 10.07 5.00
C ALA A 77 -13.42 9.75 4.67
N ALA A 78 -12.52 10.72 4.81
CA ALA A 78 -11.07 10.52 4.70
C ALA A 78 -10.55 9.50 5.73
N THR A 79 -11.08 9.53 6.96
CA THR A 79 -10.71 8.57 8.02
C THR A 79 -11.07 7.14 7.64
N VAL A 80 -12.33 6.89 7.23
CA VAL A 80 -12.79 5.54 6.86
C VAL A 80 -12.06 5.03 5.62
N THR A 81 -11.85 5.88 4.62
CA THR A 81 -11.12 5.49 3.41
C THR A 81 -9.64 5.23 3.67
N ALA A 82 -8.99 5.99 4.56
CA ALA A 82 -7.63 5.71 5.00
C ALA A 82 -7.53 4.39 5.77
N ALA A 83 -8.53 4.08 6.61
CA ALA A 83 -8.62 2.80 7.31
C ALA A 83 -8.78 1.62 6.32
N LEU A 84 -9.62 1.77 5.30
CA LEU A 84 -9.81 0.77 4.24
C LEU A 84 -8.52 0.53 3.45
N ALA A 85 -7.79 1.58 3.09
CA ALA A 85 -6.49 1.46 2.43
C ALA A 85 -5.47 0.74 3.32
N ALA A 86 -5.38 1.10 4.61
CA ALA A 86 -4.49 0.46 5.57
C ALA A 86 -4.79 -1.03 5.71
N PHE A 87 -6.06 -1.38 5.87
CA PHE A 87 -6.51 -2.78 5.90
C PHE A 87 -6.17 -3.51 4.60
N GLY A 88 -6.32 -2.85 3.46
CA GLY A 88 -5.97 -3.40 2.16
C GLY A 88 -4.51 -3.76 2.00
N PHE A 89 -3.60 -2.86 2.40
CA PHE A 89 -2.16 -3.14 2.40
C PHE A 89 -1.80 -4.24 3.41
N PHE A 90 -2.47 -4.30 4.57
CA PHE A 90 -2.29 -5.40 5.52
C PHE A 90 -2.76 -6.75 4.96
N SER A 91 -3.92 -6.76 4.30
CA SER A 91 -4.46 -7.94 3.60
C SER A 91 -3.50 -8.41 2.50
N THR A 92 -2.92 -7.47 1.76
CA THR A 92 -1.89 -7.75 0.74
C THR A 92 -0.70 -8.49 1.34
N ARG A 93 -0.24 -8.09 2.54
CA ARG A 93 0.81 -8.81 3.26
C ARG A 93 0.39 -10.24 3.60
N LEU A 94 -0.82 -10.44 4.14
CA LEU A 94 -1.32 -11.77 4.50
C LEU A 94 -1.45 -12.69 3.26
N MET A 95 -1.88 -12.13 2.13
CA MET A 95 -2.03 -12.86 0.87
C MET A 95 -0.67 -13.22 0.24
N LEU A 96 0.34 -12.37 0.46
CA LEU A 96 1.72 -12.54 0.00
C LEU A 96 2.61 -13.32 0.97
N ALA A 97 2.13 -13.60 2.19
CA ALA A 97 2.90 -14.31 3.20
C ALA A 97 3.45 -15.62 2.61
N PRO A 98 4.78 -15.88 2.73
CA PRO A 98 5.35 -17.09 2.20
C PRO A 98 4.65 -18.29 2.84
N LYS A 99 3.96 -19.10 2.03
CA LYS A 99 3.42 -20.40 2.45
C LYS A 99 4.61 -21.34 2.65
N GLU A 100 5.37 -21.16 3.71
CA GLU A 100 6.39 -22.11 4.14
C GLU A 100 5.70 -23.43 4.51
N GLY A 101 6.20 -24.53 3.95
CA GLY A 101 5.81 -25.89 4.37
C GLY A 101 4.70 -26.60 3.57
N LYS A 102 4.03 -25.98 2.58
CA LYS A 102 2.94 -26.66 1.83
C LYS A 102 3.28 -27.28 0.48
N ASN A 103 4.49 -27.09 -0.04
CA ASN A 103 4.90 -27.71 -1.31
C ASN A 103 5.95 -28.80 -1.07
N PRO A 104 5.79 -30.02 -1.63
CA PRO A 104 6.83 -31.03 -1.62
C PRO A 104 8.13 -30.47 -2.22
N LYS A 105 9.28 -30.80 -1.62
CA LYS A 105 10.61 -30.45 -2.16
C LYS A 105 10.71 -30.92 -3.61
N GLY A 106 10.78 -29.99 -4.56
CA GLY A 106 10.93 -30.28 -5.99
C GLY A 106 9.83 -29.75 -6.91
N VAL A 107 8.68 -29.31 -6.38
CA VAL A 107 7.60 -28.75 -7.22
C VAL A 107 7.85 -27.26 -7.49
N ARG A 108 8.34 -26.92 -8.69
CA ARG A 108 8.31 -25.55 -9.22
C ARG A 108 6.85 -25.17 -9.48
N THR A 109 6.15 -24.64 -8.48
CA THR A 109 4.84 -24.04 -8.75
C THR A 109 5.04 -22.77 -9.58
N SER A 110 4.36 -22.67 -10.72
CA SER A 110 4.28 -21.43 -11.48
C SER A 110 3.63 -20.37 -10.58
N ARG A 111 4.45 -19.48 -9.98
CA ARG A 111 3.98 -18.35 -9.17
C ARG A 111 3.66 -17.12 -10.02
N LYS A 112 3.53 -17.28 -11.34
CA LYS A 112 3.27 -16.19 -12.29
C LYS A 112 1.92 -15.53 -12.00
N ASP A 113 0.91 -16.31 -11.65
CA ASP A 113 -0.44 -15.81 -11.31
C ASP A 113 -0.47 -15.05 -9.98
N GLN A 114 0.38 -15.44 -9.01
CA GLN A 114 0.48 -14.72 -7.73
C GLN A 114 1.03 -13.30 -7.90
N ARG A 115 1.85 -13.03 -8.92
CA ARG A 115 2.36 -11.68 -9.19
C ARG A 115 1.26 -10.77 -9.73
N ALA A 116 0.49 -11.23 -10.72
CA ALA A 116 -0.57 -10.43 -11.30
C ALA A 116 -1.58 -10.00 -10.22
N VAL A 117 -1.92 -10.93 -9.32
CA VAL A 117 -2.81 -10.68 -8.18
C VAL A 117 -2.18 -9.73 -7.17
N SER A 118 -0.89 -9.85 -6.85
CA SER A 118 -0.26 -8.95 -5.87
C SER A 118 -0.11 -7.52 -6.37
N VAL A 119 0.22 -7.36 -7.66
CA VAL A 119 0.37 -6.04 -8.27
C VAL A 119 -1.00 -5.39 -8.42
N SER A 120 -2.01 -6.11 -8.91
CA SER A 120 -3.37 -5.57 -9.06
C SER A 120 -3.96 -5.15 -7.72
N LEU A 121 -3.81 -5.98 -6.69
CA LEU A 121 -4.29 -5.68 -5.34
C LEU A 121 -3.61 -4.42 -4.75
N SER A 122 -2.29 -4.29 -4.97
CA SER A 122 -1.53 -3.13 -4.51
C SER A 122 -1.92 -1.85 -5.27
N LEU A 123 -2.20 -1.95 -6.58
CA LEU A 123 -2.72 -0.83 -7.38
C LEU A 123 -4.12 -0.42 -6.94
N MET A 124 -5.01 -1.37 -6.64
CA MET A 124 -6.36 -1.07 -6.14
C MET A 124 -6.30 -0.33 -4.79
N PHE A 125 -5.45 -0.77 -3.86
CA PHE A 125 -5.32 -0.08 -2.57
C PHE A 125 -4.57 1.24 -2.65
N MET A 126 -3.68 1.41 -3.63
CA MET A 126 -3.10 2.71 -3.95
C MET A 126 -4.18 3.68 -4.46
N LEU A 127 -5.10 3.23 -5.32
CA LEU A 127 -6.23 4.07 -5.76
C LEU A 127 -7.12 4.48 -4.58
N ILE A 128 -7.38 3.57 -3.64
CA ILE A 128 -8.14 3.90 -2.43
C ILE A 128 -7.38 4.92 -1.56
N ALA A 129 -6.05 4.81 -1.46
CA ALA A 129 -5.23 5.81 -0.78
C ALA A 129 -5.26 7.19 -1.47
N VAL A 130 -5.30 7.23 -2.80
CA VAL A 130 -5.51 8.47 -3.58
C VAL A 130 -6.86 9.09 -3.24
N ILE A 131 -7.94 8.29 -3.22
CA ILE A 131 -9.28 8.77 -2.86
C ILE A 131 -9.27 9.35 -1.44
N ALA A 132 -8.64 8.67 -0.47
CA ALA A 132 -8.51 9.16 0.90
C ALA A 132 -7.79 10.52 0.96
N GLY A 133 -6.68 10.68 0.22
CA GLY A 133 -5.97 11.94 0.13
C GLY A 133 -6.80 13.07 -0.47
N ILE A 134 -7.59 12.79 -1.51
CA ILE A 134 -8.50 13.76 -2.12
C ILE A 134 -9.61 14.16 -1.15
N LEU A 135 -10.22 13.21 -0.45
CA LEU A 135 -11.25 13.50 0.56
C LEU A 135 -10.68 14.35 1.71
N GLY A 136 -9.47 14.02 2.16
CA GLY A 136 -8.75 14.80 3.16
C GLY A 136 -8.43 16.23 2.72
N LEU A 137 -8.12 16.45 1.44
CA LEU A 137 -7.93 17.79 0.87
C LEU A 137 -9.22 18.61 0.82
N ILE A 138 -10.36 17.96 0.55
CA ILE A 138 -11.67 18.61 0.53
C ILE A 138 -12.21 18.79 1.96
N GLY A 139 -11.66 18.06 2.94
CA GLY A 139 -12.03 18.13 4.35
C GLY A 139 -13.22 17.26 4.74
N ILE A 140 -13.54 16.22 3.95
CA ILE A 140 -14.71 15.35 4.13
C ILE A 140 -14.32 14.02 4.78
#